data_AF-A0A954FZF0-F1
#
_entry.id   AF-A0A954FZF0-F1
#
_cell.length_a   1.000
_cell.length_b   1.000
_cell.length_c   1.000
_cell.angle_alpha   90.00
_cell.angle_beta   90.00
_cell.angle_gamma   90.00
#
_symmetry.space_group_name_H-M   'P 1'
#
loop_
_entity.id
_entity.type
_entity.pdbx_description
1 polymer ?
#
loop_
_entity_poly.entity_id
_entity_poly.type
_entity_poly.pdbx_seq_one_letter_code
_entity_poly.pdbx_strand_id
1 'polypeptide(L)'
;MFQNLRKICSKYPMTAAYIALAVGLFLAVQVYRVKEGTRSGDAFDTALWKLGAVQPLVFVYEHPLVKEDDYPTGGPFDLWAGEWWRILISGFHHGDLLHLLMNCIAIGYLGRLIEPRMRSWLYAPFLILATFVSLLPEYYLDHYPVGLSGGAFAMFGLLMMLRQTDPDLAEEFTEREITWGLGWLILCFVFTHFGILNIANAAHVSGFVYGLLAGAVLINRSRFAGLLRVSFVLAQLLLIPGTYLICHPVWNGKYYWYLARHEDDVAQRIEYLRTGMALAPGEPKIGAELALSLYRTESDPYRSWETILKSLERNRSYDKGVQIARLIWKQFGSEQQKAKALQIVADVFGDESHAWFERLQLDQATIAQADVPLPESGDTPDEGFLFLKETVPQTK
;
A
#
# COMPACT_ATOMS: atom_id res chain seq x y z
N MET A 1 -11.68 -18.42 37.07
CA MET A 1 -11.31 -17.94 35.73
C MET A 1 -9.87 -17.40 35.67
N PHE A 2 -9.51 -16.35 36.43
CA PHE A 2 -8.17 -15.74 36.41
C PHE A 2 -6.99 -16.69 36.76
N GLN A 3 -7.18 -17.61 37.71
CA GLN A 3 -6.14 -18.60 38.07
C GLN A 3 -5.84 -19.58 36.93
N ASN A 4 -6.87 -20.02 36.19
CA ASN A 4 -6.70 -20.90 35.03
C ASN A 4 -6.00 -20.17 33.88
N LEU A 5 -6.35 -18.90 33.64
CA LEU A 5 -5.69 -18.07 32.64
C LEU A 5 -4.21 -17.89 32.98
N ARG A 6 -3.88 -17.54 34.23
CA ARG A 6 -2.50 -17.39 34.71
C ARG A 6 -1.69 -18.67 34.51
N LYS A 7 -2.29 -19.84 34.80
CA LYS A 7 -1.64 -21.15 34.61
C LYS A 7 -1.36 -21.47 33.14
N ILE A 8 -2.27 -21.13 32.23
CA ILE A 8 -2.09 -21.30 30.78
C ILE A 8 -1.00 -20.35 30.28
N CYS A 9 -1.06 -19.06 30.64
CA CYS A 9 -0.04 -18.09 30.24
C CYS A 9 1.35 -18.42 30.77
N SER A 10 1.45 -18.98 31.99
CA SER A 10 2.75 -19.45 32.52
C SER A 10 3.26 -20.71 31.82
N LYS A 11 2.37 -21.53 31.24
CA LYS A 11 2.76 -22.75 30.52
C LYS A 11 3.22 -22.45 29.10
N TYR A 12 2.62 -21.44 28.45
CA TYR A 12 2.92 -21.03 27.07
C TYR A 12 3.23 -19.53 27.00
N PRO A 13 4.31 -19.05 27.64
CA PRO A 13 4.58 -17.63 27.81
C PRO A 13 4.79 -16.88 26.49
N MET A 14 5.43 -17.47 25.48
CA MET A 14 5.68 -16.82 24.20
C MET A 14 4.39 -16.69 23.38
N THR A 15 3.59 -17.75 23.33
CA THR A 15 2.27 -17.73 22.67
C THR A 15 1.34 -16.72 23.36
N ALA A 16 1.33 -16.71 24.69
CA ALA A 16 0.53 -15.77 25.46
C ALA A 16 0.97 -14.30 25.23
N ALA A 17 2.27 -14.03 25.19
CA ALA A 17 2.80 -12.70 24.90
C ALA A 17 2.42 -12.23 23.48
N TYR A 18 2.55 -13.12 22.49
CA TYR A 18 2.20 -12.83 21.09
C TYR A 18 0.71 -12.51 20.92
N ILE A 19 -0.19 -13.27 21.57
CA ILE A 19 -1.63 -12.95 21.63
C ILE A 19 -1.88 -11.64 22.38
N ALA A 20 -1.22 -11.43 23.53
CA ALA A 20 -1.43 -10.23 24.36
C ALA A 20 -1.05 -8.94 23.62
N LEU A 21 -0.02 -8.97 22.78
CA LEU A 21 0.35 -7.82 21.93
C LEU A 21 -0.79 -7.45 20.97
N ALA A 22 -1.36 -8.43 20.26
CA ALA A 22 -2.47 -8.17 19.33
C ALA A 22 -3.74 -7.69 20.06
N VAL A 23 -4.08 -8.29 21.20
CA VAL A 23 -5.22 -7.86 22.01
C VAL A 23 -5.00 -6.46 22.57
N GLY A 24 -3.81 -6.15 23.08
CA GLY A 24 -3.47 -4.83 23.60
C GLY A 24 -3.57 -3.75 22.53
N LEU A 25 -3.07 -4.04 21.33
CA LEU A 25 -3.14 -3.12 20.19
C LEU A 25 -4.58 -2.90 19.72
N PHE A 26 -5.38 -3.97 19.65
CA PHE A 26 -6.81 -3.86 19.32
C PHE A 26 -7.57 -3.01 20.35
N LEU A 27 -7.30 -3.18 21.65
CA LEU A 27 -7.90 -2.35 22.69
C LEU A 27 -7.46 -0.88 22.58
N ALA A 28 -6.19 -0.63 22.28
CA ALA A 28 -5.68 0.72 22.04
C ALA A 28 -6.39 1.41 20.86
N VAL A 29 -6.66 0.68 19.78
CA VAL A 29 -7.46 1.15 18.63
C VAL A 29 -8.87 1.52 19.07
N GLN A 30 -9.54 0.67 19.87
CA GLN A 30 -10.89 0.98 20.35
C GLN A 30 -10.91 2.21 21.27
N VAL A 31 -9.92 2.34 22.16
CA VAL A 31 -9.79 3.51 23.04
C VAL A 31 -9.58 4.79 22.21
N TYR A 32 -8.72 4.73 21.18
CA TYR A 32 -8.51 5.85 20.27
C TYR A 32 -9.80 6.25 19.55
N ARG A 33 -10.53 5.28 18.99
CA ARG A 33 -11.82 5.51 18.31
C ARG A 33 -12.83 6.21 19.20
N VAL A 34 -12.98 5.74 20.45
CA VAL A 34 -13.89 6.34 21.43
C VAL A 34 -13.47 7.77 21.77
N LYS A 35 -12.17 8.01 21.95
CA LYS A 35 -11.64 9.32 22.34
C LYS A 35 -11.79 10.37 21.24
N GLU A 36 -11.47 10.00 20.01
CA GLU A 36 -11.44 10.93 18.86
C GLU A 36 -12.74 10.93 18.04
N GLY A 37 -13.74 10.12 18.44
CA GLY A 37 -15.03 10.04 17.76
C GLY A 37 -14.97 9.39 16.38
N THR A 38 -13.91 8.66 16.06
CA THR A 38 -13.74 7.99 14.76
C THR A 38 -14.49 6.66 14.73
N ARG A 39 -15.01 6.27 13.56
CA ARG A 39 -15.77 5.02 13.37
C ARG A 39 -14.98 4.01 12.53
N SER A 40 -15.26 2.73 12.73
CA SER A 40 -14.79 1.66 11.84
C SER A 40 -15.65 1.61 10.58
N GLY A 41 -15.04 1.35 9.42
CA GLY A 41 -15.75 1.10 8.16
C GLY A 41 -15.44 2.08 7.04
N ASP A 42 -14.62 3.09 7.30
CA ASP A 42 -14.08 3.95 6.25
C ASP A 42 -12.97 3.23 5.48
N ALA A 43 -12.76 3.60 4.22
CA ALA A 43 -11.69 3.04 3.37
C ALA A 43 -10.28 3.28 3.96
N PHE A 44 -10.15 4.26 4.86
CA PHE A 44 -8.97 4.58 5.64
C PHE A 44 -9.33 4.58 7.13
N ASP A 45 -8.64 3.77 7.93
CA ASP A 45 -8.86 3.74 9.38
C ASP A 45 -7.80 4.55 10.11
N THR A 46 -8.18 5.76 10.53
CA THR A 46 -7.31 6.69 11.26
C THR A 46 -6.75 6.09 12.55
N ALA A 47 -7.52 5.27 13.26
CA ALA A 47 -7.07 4.69 14.53
C ALA A 47 -5.99 3.62 14.30
N LEU A 48 -6.18 2.76 13.29
CA LEU A 48 -5.17 1.78 12.88
C LEU A 48 -3.89 2.49 12.43
N TRP A 49 -4.01 3.49 11.54
CA TRP A 49 -2.87 4.23 11.01
C TRP A 49 -2.06 4.94 12.11
N LYS A 50 -2.73 5.66 13.03
CA LYS A 50 -2.07 6.37 14.13
C LYS A 50 -1.34 5.43 15.09
N LEU A 51 -1.79 4.18 15.18
CA LEU A 51 -1.18 3.14 16.00
C LEU A 51 -0.25 2.22 15.18
N GLY A 52 0.24 2.69 14.03
CA GLY A 52 1.33 2.05 13.31
C GLY A 52 0.92 0.99 12.28
N ALA A 53 -0.36 0.83 11.98
CA ALA A 53 -0.76 0.07 10.79
C ALA A 53 -0.35 0.82 9.52
N VAL A 54 -0.07 0.07 8.47
CA VAL A 54 -0.03 0.63 7.11
C VAL A 54 -1.47 0.85 6.66
N GLN A 55 -1.74 2.03 6.12
CA GLN A 55 -3.01 2.37 5.49
C GLN A 55 -2.71 3.09 4.16
N PRO A 56 -3.56 2.91 3.13
CA PRO A 56 -3.45 3.71 1.92
C PRO A 56 -3.83 5.15 2.25
N LEU A 57 -2.83 6.02 2.34
CA LEU A 57 -3.05 7.44 2.55
C LEU A 57 -3.45 8.10 1.24
N VAL A 58 -4.38 9.04 1.30
CA VAL A 58 -4.74 9.90 0.19
C VAL A 58 -4.29 11.31 0.54
N PHE A 59 -3.42 11.90 -0.28
CA PHE A 59 -3.21 13.35 -0.19
C PHE A 59 -4.43 14.05 -0.80
N VAL A 60 -5.13 14.81 0.03
CA VAL A 60 -6.17 15.77 -0.37
C VAL A 60 -5.59 17.16 -0.12
N TYR A 61 -5.33 17.90 -1.18
CA TYR A 61 -4.92 19.29 -1.16
C TYR A 61 -6.02 20.16 -1.82
N GLU A 62 -6.24 21.36 -1.30
CA GLU A 62 -7.06 22.35 -1.99
C GLU A 62 -6.14 23.28 -2.78
N HIS A 63 -5.99 23.07 -4.09
CA HIS A 63 -5.36 24.07 -4.95
C HIS A 63 -6.37 25.20 -5.18
N PRO A 64 -5.98 26.50 -5.15
CA PRO A 64 -6.92 27.63 -5.30
C PRO A 64 -7.69 27.63 -6.63
N LEU A 65 -7.15 26.93 -7.65
CA LEU A 65 -7.83 26.70 -8.93
C LEU A 65 -8.39 25.27 -9.10
N VAL A 66 -8.07 24.33 -8.20
CA VAL A 66 -8.46 22.90 -8.31
C VAL A 66 -8.66 22.29 -6.92
N LYS A 67 -9.91 22.15 -6.45
CA LYS A 67 -10.22 21.35 -5.24
C LYS A 67 -10.07 19.86 -5.53
N GLU A 68 -9.35 19.10 -4.71
CA GLU A 68 -8.83 17.75 -5.03
C GLU A 68 -9.72 16.56 -4.58
N ASP A 69 -11.02 16.77 -4.38
CA ASP A 69 -11.88 15.80 -3.69
C ASP A 69 -12.26 14.53 -4.48
N ASP A 70 -12.15 14.52 -5.82
CA ASP A 70 -12.80 13.49 -6.66
C ASP A 70 -11.86 12.41 -7.23
N TYR A 71 -10.53 12.54 -7.08
CA TYR A 71 -9.57 11.60 -7.67
C TYR A 71 -8.40 11.34 -6.73
N PRO A 72 -8.51 10.41 -5.78
CA PRO A 72 -7.44 10.14 -4.82
C PRO A 72 -6.29 9.34 -5.45
N THR A 73 -5.13 9.97 -5.67
CA THR A 73 -3.87 9.22 -5.80
C THR A 73 -3.43 8.88 -4.39
N GLY A 74 -3.73 7.65 -3.98
CA GLY A 74 -3.33 7.12 -2.70
C GLY A 74 -2.17 6.13 -2.80
N GLY A 75 -1.44 6.00 -1.70
CA GLY A 75 -0.33 5.06 -1.56
C GLY A 75 0.09 4.90 -0.10
N PRO A 76 0.95 3.93 0.21
CA PRO A 76 1.45 3.71 1.57
C PRO A 76 2.60 4.69 1.85
N PHE A 77 2.33 6.00 1.86
CA PHE A 77 3.37 7.03 1.88
C PHE A 77 4.32 6.92 3.09
N ASP A 78 3.84 6.47 4.26
CA ASP A 78 4.72 6.23 5.41
C ASP A 78 5.78 5.14 5.12
N LEU A 79 5.42 4.11 4.35
CA LEU A 79 6.40 3.10 3.92
C LEU A 79 7.45 3.74 2.99
N TRP A 80 7.03 4.64 2.11
CA TRP A 80 7.93 5.36 1.21
C TRP A 80 8.79 6.41 1.92
N ALA A 81 8.34 6.87 3.09
CA ALA A 81 9.13 7.67 4.03
C ALA A 81 10.11 6.82 4.86
N GLY A 82 10.11 5.50 4.70
CA GLY A 82 11.02 4.58 5.39
C GLY A 82 10.47 3.98 6.69
N GLU A 83 9.18 4.11 6.99
CA GLU A 83 8.54 3.54 8.19
C GLU A 83 8.24 2.03 8.04
N TRP A 84 9.25 1.24 7.64
CA TRP A 84 9.16 -0.20 7.40
C TRP A 84 8.62 -1.01 8.58
N TRP A 85 8.83 -0.52 9.81
CA TRP A 85 8.38 -1.18 11.03
C TRP A 85 6.85 -1.34 11.09
N ARG A 86 6.10 -0.49 10.36
CA ARG A 86 4.64 -0.57 10.23
C ARG A 86 4.17 -1.89 9.62
N ILE A 87 4.98 -2.53 8.78
CA ILE A 87 4.67 -3.85 8.22
C ILE A 87 4.48 -4.86 9.34
N LEU A 88 5.42 -4.93 10.29
CA LEU A 88 5.33 -5.84 11.42
C LEU A 88 4.13 -5.51 12.32
N ILE A 89 3.93 -4.23 12.62
CA ILE A 89 2.84 -3.77 13.50
C ILE A 89 1.47 -4.04 12.87
N SER A 90 1.34 -3.92 11.54
CA SER A 90 0.11 -4.27 10.81
C SER A 90 -0.31 -5.72 11.04
N GLY A 91 0.66 -6.65 11.14
CA GLY A 91 0.39 -8.04 11.49
C GLY A 91 -0.25 -8.24 12.87
N PHE A 92 -0.03 -7.32 13.82
CA PHE A 92 -0.65 -7.39 15.15
C PHE A 92 -2.01 -6.66 15.22
N HIS A 93 -2.29 -5.77 14.27
CA HIS A 93 -3.57 -5.08 14.16
C HIS A 93 -4.70 -6.01 13.71
N HIS A 94 -5.94 -5.66 14.04
CA HIS A 94 -7.12 -6.38 13.58
C HIS A 94 -8.24 -5.38 13.29
N GLY A 95 -8.93 -5.55 12.17
CA GLY A 95 -10.02 -4.64 11.76
C GLY A 95 -11.25 -4.74 12.67
N ASP A 96 -11.55 -5.96 13.14
CA ASP A 96 -12.75 -6.28 13.91
C ASP A 96 -12.51 -7.36 14.96
N LEU A 97 -13.49 -7.51 15.87
CA LEU A 97 -13.42 -8.43 17.00
C LEU A 97 -13.48 -9.91 16.57
N LEU A 98 -14.24 -10.25 15.53
CA LEU A 98 -14.35 -11.64 15.08
C LEU A 98 -13.01 -12.10 14.49
N HIS A 99 -12.38 -11.26 13.66
CA HIS A 99 -11.06 -11.53 13.11
C HIS A 99 -10.00 -11.71 14.21
N LEU A 100 -9.98 -10.82 15.22
CA LEU A 100 -9.10 -10.99 16.38
C LEU A 100 -9.36 -12.32 17.10
N LEU A 101 -10.62 -12.63 17.40
CA LEU A 101 -10.98 -13.84 18.14
C LEU A 101 -10.55 -15.11 17.41
N MET A 102 -10.81 -15.19 16.10
CA MET A 102 -10.40 -16.32 15.26
C MET A 102 -8.87 -16.51 15.29
N ASN A 103 -8.11 -15.41 15.15
CA ASN A 103 -6.65 -15.47 15.21
C ASN A 103 -6.16 -15.88 16.60
N CYS A 104 -6.73 -15.34 17.68
CA CYS A 104 -6.36 -15.74 19.05
C CYS A 104 -6.62 -17.23 19.31
N ILE A 105 -7.75 -17.77 18.82
CA ILE A 105 -8.08 -19.19 18.94
C ILE A 105 -7.07 -20.04 18.16
N ALA A 106 -6.81 -19.68 16.89
CA ALA A 106 -5.87 -20.40 16.04
C ALA A 106 -4.45 -20.41 16.62
N ILE A 107 -3.91 -19.23 16.97
CA ILE A 107 -2.59 -19.08 17.58
C ILE A 107 -2.51 -19.80 18.93
N GLY A 108 -3.55 -19.73 19.75
CA GLY A 108 -3.61 -20.42 21.03
C GLY A 108 -3.57 -21.95 20.87
N TYR A 109 -4.33 -22.48 19.91
CA TYR A 109 -4.34 -23.91 19.58
C TYR A 109 -2.99 -24.37 19.00
N LEU A 110 -2.43 -23.66 18.03
CA LEU A 110 -1.17 -24.02 17.37
C LEU A 110 0.02 -23.85 18.34
N GLY A 111 0.04 -22.75 19.09
CA GLY A 111 1.13 -22.43 20.01
C GLY A 111 1.24 -23.41 21.17
N ARG A 112 0.11 -23.94 21.68
CA ARG A 112 0.13 -24.99 22.72
C ARG A 112 0.84 -26.27 22.24
N LEU A 113 0.83 -26.54 20.94
CA LEU A 113 1.45 -27.71 20.33
C LEU A 113 2.93 -27.45 20.03
N ILE A 114 3.28 -26.25 19.57
CA ILE A 114 4.64 -25.89 19.14
C ILE A 114 5.54 -25.52 20.32
N GLU A 115 5.06 -24.66 21.23
CA GLU A 115 5.90 -24.06 22.26
C GLU A 115 6.59 -25.08 23.19
N PRO A 116 5.98 -26.20 23.60
CA PRO A 116 6.68 -27.25 24.35
C PRO A 116 7.82 -27.94 23.60
N ARG A 117 7.81 -27.88 22.26
CA ARG A 117 8.73 -28.59 21.35
C ARG A 117 9.86 -27.70 20.85
N MET A 118 9.77 -26.39 21.10
CA MET A 118 10.77 -25.42 20.68
C MET A 118 11.34 -24.65 21.86
N ARG A 119 12.64 -24.39 21.83
CA ARG A 119 13.26 -23.49 22.81
C ARG A 119 12.72 -22.07 22.58
N SER A 120 12.40 -21.34 23.65
CA SER A 120 11.78 -20.00 23.55
C SER A 120 12.58 -19.01 22.70
N TRP A 121 13.92 -19.08 22.73
CA TRP A 121 14.80 -18.23 21.91
C TRP A 121 14.81 -18.57 20.41
N LEU A 122 14.23 -19.71 20.00
CA LEU A 122 13.95 -20.04 18.60
C LEU A 122 12.50 -19.72 18.24
N TYR A 123 11.57 -19.98 19.16
CA TYR A 123 10.14 -19.82 18.91
C TYR A 123 9.72 -18.34 18.84
N ALA A 124 10.21 -17.50 19.75
CA ALA A 124 9.91 -16.06 19.73
C ALA A 124 10.32 -15.37 18.42
N PRO A 125 11.59 -15.47 17.94
CA PRO A 125 11.95 -14.87 16.65
C PRO A 125 11.24 -15.54 15.48
N PHE A 126 10.92 -16.84 15.55
CA PHE A 126 10.09 -17.49 14.53
C PHE A 126 8.73 -16.83 14.40
N LEU A 127 8.01 -16.55 15.51
CA LEU A 127 6.70 -15.90 15.46
C LEU A 127 6.78 -14.50 14.81
N ILE A 128 7.79 -13.71 15.18
CA ILE A 128 7.99 -12.36 14.64
C ILE A 128 8.33 -12.42 13.14
N LEU A 129 9.29 -13.26 12.76
CA LEU A 129 9.68 -13.42 11.35
C LEU A 129 8.56 -14.03 10.51
N ALA A 130 7.83 -15.01 11.02
CA ALA A 130 6.68 -15.59 10.35
C ALA A 130 5.62 -14.54 10.03
N THR A 131 5.32 -13.67 11.00
CA THR A 131 4.40 -12.54 10.78
C THR A 131 4.93 -11.61 9.70
N PHE A 132 6.17 -11.15 9.85
CA PHE A 132 6.78 -10.18 8.94
C PHE A 132 6.88 -10.71 7.50
N VAL A 133 7.49 -11.89 7.33
CA VAL A 133 7.66 -12.58 6.04
C VAL A 133 6.32 -12.80 5.37
N SER A 134 5.30 -13.20 6.13
CA SER A 134 3.98 -13.48 5.57
C SER A 134 3.38 -12.23 4.90
N LEU A 135 3.61 -11.04 5.44
CA LEU A 135 2.98 -9.82 4.94
C LEU A 135 3.68 -9.22 3.72
N LEU A 136 4.97 -9.50 3.50
CA LEU A 136 5.74 -8.86 2.41
C LEU A 136 5.05 -8.95 1.04
N PRO A 137 4.57 -10.13 0.57
CA PRO A 137 3.94 -10.25 -0.75
C PRO A 137 2.69 -9.39 -0.91
N GLU A 138 1.94 -9.11 0.16
CA GLU A 138 0.73 -8.30 0.09
C GLU A 138 1.05 -6.86 -0.27
N TYR A 139 2.14 -6.30 0.26
CA TYR A 139 2.57 -4.94 -0.09
C TYR A 139 3.08 -4.82 -1.53
N TYR A 140 3.67 -5.88 -2.09
CA TYR A 140 4.01 -5.93 -3.52
C TYR A 140 2.79 -5.98 -4.44
N LEU A 141 1.65 -6.42 -3.91
CA LEU A 141 0.36 -6.48 -4.61
C LEU A 141 -0.51 -5.24 -4.32
N ASP A 142 0.06 -4.19 -3.70
CA ASP A 142 -0.67 -3.00 -3.24
C ASP A 142 -1.85 -3.32 -2.31
N HIS A 143 -1.72 -4.39 -1.51
CA HIS A 143 -2.64 -4.74 -0.44
C HIS A 143 -2.05 -4.34 0.92
N TYR A 144 -2.91 -3.85 1.82
CA TYR A 144 -2.51 -3.34 3.14
C TYR A 144 -3.23 -4.11 4.27
N PRO A 145 -2.92 -5.41 4.44
CA PRO A 145 -3.65 -6.27 5.36
C PRO A 145 -3.25 -6.01 6.82
N VAL A 146 -4.15 -6.41 7.70
CA VAL A 146 -3.91 -6.52 9.15
C VAL A 146 -4.21 -7.93 9.63
N GLY A 147 -3.55 -8.37 10.70
CA GLY A 147 -3.89 -9.59 11.42
C GLY A 147 -2.80 -10.67 11.44
N LEU A 148 -2.88 -11.54 12.44
CA LEU A 148 -1.88 -12.58 12.73
C LEU A 148 -2.03 -13.83 11.85
N SER A 149 -3.01 -13.87 10.95
CA SER A 149 -3.38 -15.09 10.22
C SER A 149 -2.25 -15.64 9.34
N GLY A 150 -1.42 -14.79 8.72
CA GLY A 150 -0.21 -15.24 8.02
C GLY A 150 0.80 -15.93 8.95
N GLY A 151 1.00 -15.39 10.15
CA GLY A 151 1.80 -16.03 11.21
C GLY A 151 1.18 -17.35 11.70
N ALA A 152 -0.15 -17.43 11.80
CA ALA A 152 -0.86 -18.67 12.12
C ALA A 152 -0.64 -19.75 11.04
N PHE A 153 -0.68 -19.38 9.76
CA PHE A 153 -0.38 -20.31 8.68
C PHE A 153 1.08 -20.77 8.69
N ALA A 154 2.03 -19.94 9.09
CA ALA A 154 3.41 -20.38 9.33
C ALA A 154 3.52 -21.37 10.48
N MET A 155 2.81 -21.15 11.59
CA MET A 155 2.74 -22.11 12.69
C MET A 155 2.13 -23.44 12.23
N PHE A 156 1.09 -23.39 11.40
CA PHE A 156 0.46 -24.58 10.80
C PHE A 156 1.45 -25.35 9.91
N GLY A 157 2.15 -24.68 9.00
CA GLY A 157 3.19 -25.29 8.16
C GLY A 157 4.34 -25.89 8.97
N LEU A 158 4.77 -25.21 10.02
CA LEU A 158 5.79 -25.73 10.95
C LEU A 158 5.33 -27.03 11.62
N LEU A 159 4.09 -27.10 12.12
CA LEU A 159 3.53 -28.31 12.75
C LEU A 159 3.45 -29.50 11.80
N MET A 160 3.11 -29.27 10.52
CA MET A 160 3.09 -30.32 9.50
C MET A 160 4.46 -30.99 9.32
N MET A 161 5.55 -30.27 9.57
CA MET A 161 6.89 -30.84 9.55
C MET A 161 7.27 -31.50 10.88
N LEU A 162 7.02 -30.82 12.01
CA LEU A 162 7.39 -31.34 13.33
C LEU A 162 6.74 -32.69 13.64
N ARG A 163 5.46 -32.87 13.28
CA ARG A 163 4.71 -34.11 13.53
C ARG A 163 5.33 -35.34 12.85
N GLN A 164 6.11 -35.17 11.79
CA GLN A 164 6.77 -36.29 11.09
C GLN A 164 7.85 -36.96 11.95
N THR A 165 8.33 -36.28 12.99
CA THR A 165 9.40 -36.75 13.87
C THR A 165 9.01 -36.82 15.35
N ASP A 166 7.76 -36.47 15.67
CA ASP A 166 7.23 -36.40 17.03
C ASP A 166 5.89 -37.16 17.08
N PRO A 167 5.91 -38.44 17.53
CA PRO A 167 4.72 -39.29 17.57
C PRO A 167 3.60 -38.72 18.44
N ASP A 168 3.93 -38.18 19.61
CA ASP A 168 2.96 -37.56 20.51
C ASP A 168 2.27 -36.36 19.82
N LEU A 169 3.02 -35.56 19.05
CA LEU A 169 2.44 -34.49 18.24
C LEU A 169 1.55 -35.02 17.13
N ALA A 170 1.92 -36.12 16.48
CA ALA A 170 1.12 -36.71 15.41
C ALA A 170 -0.24 -37.23 15.90
N GLU A 171 -0.32 -37.66 17.17
CA GLU A 171 -1.56 -38.02 17.86
C GLU A 171 -2.41 -36.80 18.24
N GLU A 172 -1.77 -35.70 18.66
CA GLU A 172 -2.47 -34.45 19.01
C GLU A 172 -2.91 -33.61 17.78
N PHE A 173 -2.13 -33.67 16.69
CA PHE A 173 -2.30 -32.92 15.45
C PHE A 173 -2.41 -33.91 14.28
N THR A 174 -3.63 -34.39 14.09
CA THR A 174 -3.95 -35.51 13.21
C THR A 174 -4.18 -35.06 11.76
N GLU A 175 -4.37 -36.03 10.85
CA GLU A 175 -4.76 -35.77 9.46
C GLU A 175 -6.06 -34.97 9.35
N ARG A 176 -6.94 -35.07 10.35
CA ARG A 176 -8.17 -34.29 10.42
C ARG A 176 -7.85 -32.80 10.56
N GLU A 177 -6.97 -32.41 11.47
CA GLU A 177 -6.57 -31.02 11.65
C GLU A 177 -5.82 -30.46 10.43
N ILE A 178 -5.00 -31.28 9.77
CA ILE A 178 -4.36 -30.92 8.51
C ILE A 178 -5.42 -30.66 7.42
N THR A 179 -6.38 -31.57 7.28
CA THR A 179 -7.47 -31.43 6.29
C THR A 179 -8.30 -30.18 6.54
N TRP A 180 -8.63 -29.87 7.80
CA TRP A 180 -9.32 -28.63 8.15
C TRP A 180 -8.48 -27.39 7.87
N GLY A 181 -7.18 -27.40 8.19
CA GLY A 181 -6.29 -26.26 7.93
C GLY A 181 -6.10 -25.97 6.44
N LEU A 182 -5.88 -27.01 5.62
CA LEU A 182 -5.78 -26.87 4.17
C LEU A 182 -7.14 -26.53 3.54
N GLY A 183 -8.22 -27.12 4.03
CA GLY A 183 -9.58 -26.77 3.61
C GLY A 183 -9.92 -25.31 3.92
N TRP A 184 -9.52 -24.81 5.09
CA TRP A 184 -9.66 -23.41 5.46
C TRP A 184 -8.84 -22.49 4.55
N LEU A 185 -7.59 -22.85 4.25
CA LEU A 185 -6.76 -22.11 3.28
C LEU A 185 -7.46 -21.96 1.93
N ILE A 186 -8.00 -23.07 1.39
CA ILE A 186 -8.74 -23.05 0.12
C ILE A 186 -10.01 -22.19 0.25
N LEU A 187 -10.73 -22.31 1.38
CA LEU A 187 -11.94 -21.54 1.62
C LEU A 187 -11.67 -20.03 1.69
N CYS A 188 -10.51 -19.61 2.20
CA CYS A 188 -10.09 -18.20 2.19
C CYS A 188 -10.02 -17.66 0.75
N PHE A 189 -9.45 -18.41 -0.19
CA PHE A 189 -9.46 -18.05 -1.61
C PHE A 189 -10.89 -17.98 -2.18
N VAL A 190 -11.75 -18.93 -1.83
CA VAL A 190 -13.16 -18.94 -2.26
C VAL A 190 -13.89 -17.70 -1.75
N PHE A 191 -13.75 -17.36 -0.47
CA PHE A 191 -14.40 -16.19 0.12
C PHE A 191 -13.91 -14.87 -0.49
N THR A 192 -12.61 -14.73 -0.76
CA THR A 192 -12.09 -13.56 -1.47
C THR A 192 -12.62 -13.49 -2.91
N HIS A 193 -12.65 -14.63 -3.62
CA HIS A 193 -13.12 -14.68 -5.01
C HIS A 193 -14.59 -14.25 -5.16
N PHE A 194 -15.45 -14.65 -4.23
CA PHE A 194 -16.86 -14.25 -4.22
C PHE A 194 -17.13 -12.91 -3.52
N GLY A 195 -16.09 -12.19 -3.08
CA GLY A 195 -16.22 -10.90 -2.40
C GLY A 195 -16.91 -10.97 -1.04
N ILE A 196 -16.96 -12.15 -0.40
CA ILE A 196 -17.59 -12.37 0.90
C ILE A 196 -16.72 -11.78 2.02
N LEU A 197 -15.41 -12.03 1.95
CA LEU A 197 -14.43 -11.51 2.89
C LEU A 197 -13.19 -11.06 2.11
N ASN A 198 -12.62 -9.92 2.47
CA ASN A 198 -11.33 -9.48 1.92
C ASN A 198 -10.20 -10.11 2.74
N ILE A 199 -9.66 -11.24 2.26
CA ILE A 199 -8.64 -12.02 2.97
C ILE A 199 -7.29 -11.90 2.27
N ALA A 200 -6.25 -11.66 3.08
CA ALA A 200 -4.85 -11.58 2.66
C ALA A 200 -4.28 -12.98 2.32
N ASN A 201 -4.71 -13.52 1.19
CA ASN A 201 -4.39 -14.87 0.77
C ASN A 201 -2.90 -15.06 0.42
N ALA A 202 -2.22 -14.02 -0.08
CA ALA A 202 -0.78 -14.11 -0.32
C ALA A 202 -0.03 -14.25 1.00
N ALA A 203 -0.50 -13.61 2.07
CA ALA A 203 0.05 -13.80 3.41
C ALA A 203 -0.20 -15.19 3.99
N HIS A 204 -1.35 -15.79 3.72
CA HIS A 204 -1.64 -17.16 4.15
C HIS A 204 -0.70 -18.17 3.48
N VAL A 205 -0.53 -18.07 2.17
CA VAL A 205 0.33 -18.96 1.40
C VAL A 205 1.80 -18.77 1.75
N SER A 206 2.30 -17.54 1.78
CA SER A 206 3.70 -17.25 2.08
C SER A 206 4.06 -17.62 3.53
N GLY A 207 3.15 -17.35 4.48
CA GLY A 207 3.26 -17.80 5.86
C GLY A 207 3.36 -19.32 5.93
N PHE A 208 2.42 -20.04 5.32
CA PHE A 208 2.42 -21.51 5.28
C PHE A 208 3.74 -22.09 4.73
N VAL A 209 4.21 -21.57 3.59
CA VAL A 209 5.47 -21.98 2.98
C VAL A 209 6.66 -21.68 3.89
N TYR A 210 6.72 -20.49 4.50
CA TYR A 210 7.76 -20.13 5.46
C TYR A 210 7.80 -21.10 6.65
N GLY A 211 6.62 -21.47 7.16
CA GLY A 211 6.45 -22.48 8.21
C GLY A 211 6.99 -23.87 7.81
N LEU A 212 6.61 -24.35 6.63
CA LEU A 212 7.11 -25.62 6.09
C LEU A 212 8.63 -25.61 5.94
N LEU A 213 9.21 -24.52 5.42
CA LEU A 213 10.67 -24.39 5.27
C LEU A 213 11.39 -24.38 6.62
N ALA A 214 10.90 -23.59 7.58
CA ALA A 214 11.45 -23.56 8.93
C ALA A 214 11.39 -24.95 9.59
N GLY A 215 10.25 -25.63 9.47
CA GLY A 215 10.06 -26.98 9.98
C GLY A 215 10.97 -28.00 9.32
N ALA A 216 11.10 -27.97 7.99
CA ALA A 216 11.98 -28.86 7.23
C ALA A 216 13.45 -28.71 7.68
N VAL A 217 13.91 -27.47 7.91
CA VAL A 217 15.25 -27.18 8.42
C VAL A 217 15.45 -27.71 9.85
N LEU A 218 14.43 -27.58 10.70
CA LEU A 218 14.49 -28.05 12.10
C LEU A 218 14.55 -29.57 12.21
N ILE A 219 13.71 -30.29 11.45
CA ILE A 219 13.65 -31.75 11.52
C ILE A 219 14.80 -32.44 10.77
N ASN A 220 15.52 -31.73 9.90
CA ASN A 220 16.58 -32.32 9.09
C ASN A 220 17.72 -32.87 9.96
N ARG A 221 18.02 -34.17 9.80
CA ARG A 221 19.11 -34.91 10.47
C ARG A 221 20.23 -35.35 9.52
N SER A 222 20.20 -34.92 8.26
CA SER A 222 21.23 -35.28 7.29
C SER A 222 22.60 -34.71 7.69
N ARG A 223 23.68 -35.22 7.07
CA ARG A 223 25.03 -34.65 7.23
C ARG A 223 25.14 -33.17 6.85
N PHE A 224 24.16 -32.63 6.12
CA PHE A 224 24.09 -31.23 5.69
C PHE A 224 23.20 -30.34 6.57
N ALA A 225 22.63 -30.86 7.66
CA ALA A 225 21.69 -30.12 8.50
C ALA A 225 22.27 -28.79 9.05
N GLY A 226 23.56 -28.77 9.41
CA GLY A 226 24.24 -27.55 9.84
C GLY A 226 24.26 -26.47 8.75
N LEU A 227 24.61 -26.86 7.51
CA LEU A 227 24.61 -25.97 6.36
C LEU A 227 23.21 -25.43 6.09
N LEU A 228 22.18 -26.30 6.06
CA LEU A 228 20.79 -25.87 5.83
C LEU A 228 20.30 -24.85 6.88
N ARG A 229 20.66 -25.04 8.16
CA ARG A 229 20.33 -24.09 9.22
C ARG A 229 21.02 -22.74 9.02
N VAL A 230 22.32 -22.75 8.70
CA VAL A 230 23.06 -21.51 8.41
C VAL A 230 22.49 -20.83 7.17
N SER A 231 22.23 -21.57 6.09
CA SER A 231 21.60 -21.03 4.87
C SER A 231 20.22 -20.45 5.15
N PHE A 232 19.39 -21.09 5.98
CA PHE A 232 18.08 -20.56 6.35
C PHE A 232 18.18 -19.26 7.14
N VAL A 233 19.14 -19.17 8.08
CA VAL A 233 19.41 -17.94 8.84
C VAL A 233 19.93 -16.84 7.92
N LEU A 234 20.89 -17.15 7.03
CA LEU A 234 21.42 -16.20 6.07
C LEU A 234 20.36 -15.74 5.05
N ALA A 235 19.43 -16.62 4.68
CA ALA A 235 18.31 -16.26 3.81
C ALA A 235 17.40 -15.20 4.43
N GLN A 236 17.35 -15.05 5.76
CA GLN A 236 16.62 -13.96 6.41
C GLN A 236 17.22 -12.59 6.09
N LEU A 237 18.49 -12.51 5.66
CA LEU A 237 19.08 -11.26 5.19
C LEU A 237 18.41 -10.75 3.91
N LEU A 238 17.73 -11.61 3.14
CA LEU A 238 16.93 -11.21 1.98
C LEU A 238 15.73 -10.36 2.35
N LEU A 239 15.32 -10.34 3.63
CA LEU A 239 14.29 -9.44 4.12
C LEU A 239 14.71 -7.97 4.03
N ILE A 240 16.02 -7.68 4.08
CA ILE A 240 16.53 -6.30 3.96
C ILE A 240 16.24 -5.73 2.56
N PRO A 241 16.77 -6.31 1.46
CA PRO A 241 16.43 -5.82 0.13
C PRO A 241 14.93 -5.98 -0.18
N GLY A 242 14.29 -7.06 0.28
CA GLY A 242 12.84 -7.26 0.08
C GLY A 242 11.99 -6.18 0.75
N THR A 243 12.38 -5.66 1.91
CA THR A 243 11.68 -4.56 2.58
C THR A 243 12.05 -3.21 1.98
N TYR A 244 13.33 -3.02 1.65
CA TYR A 244 13.80 -1.82 0.95
C TYR A 244 13.01 -1.57 -0.33
N LEU A 245 12.77 -2.63 -1.10
CA LEU A 245 12.02 -2.59 -2.34
C LEU A 245 10.52 -2.29 -2.16
N ILE A 246 9.93 -2.53 -0.99
CA ILE A 246 8.58 -2.08 -0.64
C ILE A 246 8.57 -0.58 -0.30
N CYS A 247 9.61 -0.09 0.39
CA CYS A 247 9.78 1.32 0.71
C CYS A 247 10.21 2.16 -0.50
N HIS A 248 10.90 1.55 -1.47
CA HIS A 248 11.42 2.20 -2.67
C HIS A 248 10.98 1.44 -3.93
N PRO A 249 9.66 1.37 -4.23
CA PRO A 249 9.18 0.60 -5.36
C PRO A 249 9.41 1.39 -6.66
N VAL A 250 10.64 1.30 -7.19
CA VAL A 250 11.09 1.99 -8.41
C VAL A 250 10.36 1.54 -9.69
N TRP A 251 9.46 0.56 -9.62
CA TRP A 251 8.54 0.19 -10.70
C TRP A 251 7.16 0.85 -10.56
N ASN A 252 6.88 1.55 -9.46
CA ASN A 252 5.57 2.15 -9.19
C ASN A 252 5.59 3.64 -9.55
N GLY A 253 4.77 4.05 -10.53
CA GLY A 253 4.70 5.45 -10.95
C GLY A 253 4.24 6.41 -9.84
N LYS A 254 3.38 5.96 -8.91
CA LYS A 254 2.93 6.77 -7.77
C LYS A 254 4.06 7.05 -6.78
N TYR A 255 5.07 6.18 -6.70
CA TYR A 255 6.25 6.42 -5.87
C TYR A 255 7.08 7.58 -6.40
N TYR A 256 7.25 7.68 -7.72
CA TYR A 256 7.93 8.83 -8.33
C TYR A 256 7.14 10.13 -8.18
N TRP A 257 5.81 10.06 -8.22
CA TRP A 257 4.99 11.21 -7.86
C TRP A 257 5.18 11.63 -6.40
N TYR A 258 5.28 10.68 -5.48
CA TYR A 258 5.64 10.96 -4.09
C TYR A 258 7.03 11.61 -3.98
N LEU A 259 8.04 11.09 -4.68
CA LEU A 259 9.38 11.68 -4.70
C LEU A 259 9.35 13.12 -5.23
N ALA A 260 8.63 13.36 -6.33
CA ALA A 260 8.45 14.70 -6.90
C ALA A 260 7.87 15.70 -5.89
N ARG A 261 6.93 15.26 -5.06
CA ARG A 261 6.30 16.08 -4.01
C ARG A 261 7.24 16.44 -2.87
N HIS A 262 8.26 15.63 -2.61
CA HIS A 262 9.24 15.83 -1.53
C HIS A 262 10.58 16.37 -2.07
N GLU A 263 10.62 16.77 -3.34
CA GLU A 263 11.81 17.30 -3.98
C GLU A 263 11.69 18.82 -4.14
N ASP A 264 12.68 19.56 -3.66
CA ASP A 264 12.73 21.02 -3.75
C ASP A 264 13.31 21.48 -5.10
N ASP A 265 14.20 20.71 -5.70
CA ASP A 265 14.75 21.00 -7.02
C ASP A 265 13.69 20.75 -8.12
N VAL A 266 13.28 21.84 -8.78
CA VAL A 266 12.28 21.83 -9.84
C VAL A 266 12.67 20.92 -11.02
N ALA A 267 13.94 20.86 -11.39
CA ALA A 267 14.39 20.03 -12.50
C ALA A 267 14.29 18.55 -12.14
N GLN A 268 14.73 18.18 -10.93
CA GLN A 268 14.64 16.81 -10.42
C GLN A 268 13.18 16.38 -10.21
N ARG A 269 12.33 17.28 -9.71
CA ARG A 269 10.88 17.06 -9.60
C ARG A 269 10.24 16.73 -10.96
N ILE A 270 10.57 17.50 -12.00
CA ILE A 270 10.05 17.24 -13.36
C ILE A 270 10.51 15.85 -13.84
N GLU A 271 11.76 15.46 -13.58
CA GLU A 271 12.26 14.14 -13.98
C GLU A 271 11.54 12.99 -13.25
N TYR A 272 11.26 13.16 -11.96
CA TYR A 272 10.43 12.22 -11.21
C TYR A 272 9.01 12.14 -11.81
N LEU A 273 8.37 13.28 -12.10
CA LEU A 273 7.03 13.28 -12.73
C LEU A 273 7.04 12.63 -14.12
N ARG A 274 8.10 12.83 -14.93
CA ARG A 274 8.27 12.14 -16.22
C ARG A 274 8.38 10.63 -16.05
N THR A 275 9.20 10.19 -15.09
CA THR A 275 9.35 8.76 -14.77
C THR A 275 8.03 8.16 -14.27
N GLY A 276 7.33 8.88 -13.38
CA GLY A 276 6.03 8.48 -12.87
C GLY A 276 4.98 8.34 -13.98
N MET A 277 4.94 9.28 -14.93
CA MET A 277 4.04 9.23 -16.07
C MET A 277 4.38 8.08 -17.03
N ALA A 278 5.66 7.75 -17.21
CA ALA A 278 6.08 6.61 -18.02
C ALA A 278 5.64 5.26 -17.41
N LEU A 279 5.73 5.14 -16.08
CA LEU A 279 5.35 3.93 -15.34
C LEU A 279 3.84 3.81 -15.11
N ALA A 280 3.14 4.93 -14.98
CA ALA A 280 1.69 4.99 -14.73
C ALA A 280 1.01 6.05 -15.62
N PRO A 281 0.96 5.84 -16.96
CA PRO A 281 0.47 6.86 -17.90
C PRO A 281 -1.02 7.19 -17.75
N GLY A 282 -1.80 6.30 -17.14
CA GLY A 282 -3.22 6.52 -16.83
C GLY A 282 -3.48 7.18 -15.47
N GLU A 283 -2.44 7.44 -14.67
CA GLU A 283 -2.60 8.09 -13.37
C GLU A 283 -2.76 9.61 -13.58
N PRO A 284 -3.98 10.15 -13.38
CA PRO A 284 -4.31 11.49 -13.85
C PRO A 284 -3.53 12.59 -13.13
N LYS A 285 -3.19 12.39 -11.84
CA LYS A 285 -2.45 13.39 -11.06
C LYS A 285 -1.01 13.58 -11.54
N ILE A 286 -0.34 12.50 -11.94
CA ILE A 286 1.05 12.58 -12.37
C ILE A 286 1.14 13.38 -13.68
N GLY A 287 0.27 13.07 -14.63
CA GLY A 287 0.19 13.81 -15.90
C GLY A 287 -0.23 15.27 -15.72
N ALA A 288 -1.20 15.53 -14.83
CA ALA A 288 -1.64 16.88 -14.50
C ALA A 288 -0.53 17.72 -13.87
N GLU A 289 0.17 17.20 -12.87
CA GLU A 289 1.28 17.90 -12.22
C GLU A 289 2.44 18.11 -13.18
N LEU A 290 2.80 17.11 -13.99
CA LEU A 290 3.83 17.29 -15.01
C LEU A 290 3.45 18.40 -15.99
N ALA A 291 2.23 18.36 -16.54
CA ALA A 291 1.77 19.38 -17.47
C ALA A 291 1.81 20.79 -16.85
N LEU A 292 1.34 20.95 -15.61
CA LEU A 292 1.37 22.23 -14.89
C LEU A 292 2.79 22.68 -14.54
N SER A 293 3.70 21.77 -14.17
CA SER A 293 5.12 22.11 -13.98
C SER A 293 5.71 22.65 -15.27
N LEU A 294 5.53 21.94 -16.39
CA LEU A 294 6.03 22.37 -17.70
C LEU A 294 5.42 23.72 -18.14
N TYR A 295 4.13 23.93 -17.89
CA TYR A 295 3.43 25.20 -18.18
C TYR A 295 4.09 26.40 -17.48
N ARG A 296 4.61 26.18 -16.26
CA ARG A 296 5.21 27.23 -15.43
C ARG A 296 6.70 27.44 -15.70
N THR A 297 7.42 26.39 -16.06
CA THR A 297 8.89 26.41 -16.13
C THR A 297 9.44 26.50 -17.55
N GLU A 298 8.72 25.98 -18.54
CA GLU A 298 9.16 25.99 -19.94
C GLU A 298 8.51 27.15 -20.69
N SER A 299 9.30 27.81 -21.55
CA SER A 299 8.79 28.85 -22.45
C SER A 299 8.02 28.29 -23.64
N ASP A 300 8.20 27.00 -23.96
CA ASP A 300 7.50 26.32 -25.04
C ASP A 300 6.20 25.66 -24.54
N PRO A 301 5.01 26.21 -24.87
CA PRO A 301 3.72 25.69 -24.37
C PRO A 301 3.35 24.31 -24.94
N TYR A 302 3.96 23.86 -26.05
CA TYR A 302 3.53 22.62 -26.71
C TYR A 302 3.79 21.36 -25.87
N ARG A 303 4.83 21.33 -25.05
CA ARG A 303 5.14 20.16 -24.21
C ARG A 303 4.16 19.97 -23.07
N SER A 304 3.80 21.07 -22.40
CA SER A 304 2.74 21.06 -21.39
C SER A 304 1.41 20.60 -22.00
N TRP A 305 1.09 21.14 -23.17
CA TRP A 305 -0.11 20.77 -23.95
C TRP A 305 -0.13 19.29 -24.32
N GLU A 306 0.91 18.79 -24.97
CA GLU A 306 1.01 17.37 -25.35
C GLU A 306 0.92 16.44 -24.12
N THR A 307 1.54 16.83 -23.01
CA THR A 307 1.53 16.05 -21.75
C THR A 307 0.11 15.88 -21.21
N ILE A 308 -0.66 16.97 -21.09
CA ILE A 308 -2.02 16.88 -20.55
C ILE A 308 -2.94 16.10 -21.49
N LEU A 309 -2.79 16.24 -22.81
CA LEU A 309 -3.59 15.51 -23.78
C LEU A 309 -3.31 14.01 -23.72
N LYS A 310 -2.04 13.59 -23.64
CA LYS A 310 -1.67 12.17 -23.45
C LYS A 310 -2.21 11.60 -22.14
N SER A 311 -2.25 12.40 -21.07
CA SER A 311 -2.89 11.97 -19.82
C SER A 311 -4.39 11.75 -19.98
N LEU A 312 -5.09 12.66 -20.68
CA LEU A 312 -6.52 12.55 -20.99
C LEU A 312 -6.86 11.41 -21.96
N GLU A 313 -5.98 11.11 -22.91
CA GLU A 313 -6.10 9.95 -23.80
C GLU A 313 -6.18 8.64 -23.00
N ARG A 314 -5.34 8.53 -21.97
CA ARG A 314 -5.24 7.36 -21.09
C ARG A 314 -6.32 7.33 -20.02
N ASN A 315 -6.74 8.48 -19.53
CA ASN A 315 -7.81 8.62 -18.54
C ASN A 315 -8.88 9.61 -19.02
N ARG A 316 -9.77 9.10 -19.86
CA ARG A 316 -10.79 9.92 -20.54
C ARG A 316 -11.85 10.47 -19.60
N SER A 317 -12.04 9.91 -18.41
CA SER A 317 -13.01 10.41 -17.41
C SER A 317 -12.46 11.57 -16.57
N TYR A 318 -11.18 11.93 -16.71
CA TYR A 318 -10.55 12.93 -15.84
C TYR A 318 -10.92 14.38 -16.23
N ASP A 319 -12.09 14.84 -15.77
CA ASP A 319 -12.62 16.17 -16.12
C ASP A 319 -11.75 17.34 -15.63
N LYS A 320 -11.00 17.17 -14.54
CA LYS A 320 -10.03 18.19 -14.10
C LYS A 320 -8.89 18.38 -15.11
N GLY A 321 -8.48 17.31 -15.79
CA GLY A 321 -7.50 17.38 -16.87
C GLY A 321 -7.99 18.22 -18.04
N VAL A 322 -9.30 18.19 -18.34
CA VAL A 322 -9.92 19.05 -19.36
C VAL A 322 -9.80 20.53 -18.98
N GLN A 323 -9.99 20.87 -17.70
CA GLN A 323 -9.83 22.24 -17.21
C GLN A 323 -8.37 22.71 -17.30
N ILE A 324 -7.42 21.85 -16.96
CA ILE A 324 -5.98 22.12 -17.09
C ILE A 324 -5.60 22.32 -18.57
N ALA A 325 -6.11 21.48 -19.46
CA ALA A 325 -5.91 21.65 -20.90
C ALA A 325 -6.42 23.03 -21.36
N ARG A 326 -7.65 23.43 -20.98
CA ARG A 326 -8.17 24.77 -21.30
C ARG A 326 -7.32 25.91 -20.77
N LEU A 327 -6.70 25.74 -19.59
CA LEU A 327 -5.76 26.72 -19.06
C LEU A 327 -4.51 26.83 -19.94
N ILE A 328 -3.89 25.70 -20.29
CA ILE A 328 -2.69 25.66 -21.15
C ILE A 328 -3.00 26.24 -22.53
N TRP A 329 -4.19 25.95 -23.08
CA TRP A 329 -4.64 26.47 -24.37
C TRP A 329 -4.57 28.00 -24.48
N LYS A 330 -4.80 28.73 -23.37
CA LYS A 330 -4.75 30.20 -23.35
C LYS A 330 -3.35 30.78 -23.66
N GLN A 331 -2.27 29.98 -23.56
CA GLN A 331 -0.93 30.43 -23.92
C GLN A 331 -0.72 30.55 -25.43
N PHE A 332 -1.55 29.90 -26.25
CA PHE A 332 -1.42 29.97 -27.70
C PHE A 332 -2.12 31.24 -28.23
N GLY A 333 -1.33 32.30 -28.43
CA GLY A 333 -1.84 33.60 -28.85
C GLY A 333 -2.01 33.75 -30.36
N SER A 334 -1.11 33.18 -31.16
CA SER A 334 -1.15 33.32 -32.63
C SER A 334 -1.92 32.19 -33.33
N GLU A 335 -2.48 32.50 -34.50
CA GLU A 335 -3.16 31.50 -35.35
C GLU A 335 -2.23 30.33 -35.72
N GLN A 336 -0.95 30.60 -35.97
CA GLN A 336 0.03 29.57 -36.25
C GLN A 336 0.27 28.66 -35.04
N GLN A 337 0.32 29.23 -33.83
CA GLN A 337 0.47 28.47 -32.59
C GLN A 337 -0.75 27.59 -32.32
N LYS A 338 -1.96 28.14 -32.48
CA LYS A 338 -3.21 27.40 -32.33
C LYS A 338 -3.35 26.29 -33.36
N ALA A 339 -3.01 26.54 -34.62
CA ALA A 339 -3.03 25.51 -35.67
C ALA A 339 -2.11 24.33 -35.33
N LYS A 340 -0.90 24.60 -34.84
CA LYS A 340 0.02 23.55 -34.38
C LYS A 340 -0.52 22.82 -33.15
N ALA A 341 -1.10 23.53 -32.18
CA ALA A 341 -1.69 22.91 -30.99
C ALA A 341 -2.90 22.01 -31.33
N LEU A 342 -3.73 22.40 -32.31
CA LEU A 342 -4.82 21.57 -32.83
C LEU A 342 -4.30 20.32 -33.55
N GLN A 343 -3.19 20.44 -34.29
CA GLN A 343 -2.54 19.28 -34.89
C GLN A 343 -2.11 18.26 -33.82
N ILE A 344 -1.57 18.71 -32.68
CA ILE A 344 -1.19 17.81 -31.58
C ILE A 344 -2.42 17.08 -31.01
N VAL A 345 -3.59 17.74 -30.93
CA VAL A 345 -4.84 17.05 -30.55
C VAL A 345 -5.20 15.96 -31.56
N ALA A 346 -5.07 16.26 -32.86
CA ALA A 346 -5.29 15.27 -33.91
C ALA A 346 -4.31 14.09 -33.82
N ASP A 347 -3.05 14.36 -33.51
CA ASP A 347 -2.01 13.34 -33.36
C ASP A 347 -2.26 12.44 -32.13
N VAL A 348 -2.78 12.99 -31.04
CA VAL A 348 -3.06 12.24 -29.79
C VAL A 348 -4.36 11.44 -29.86
N PHE A 349 -5.45 12.01 -30.39
CA PHE A 349 -6.78 11.38 -30.35
C PHE A 349 -7.23 10.76 -31.68
N GLY A 350 -6.50 10.99 -32.78
CA GLY A 350 -6.81 10.44 -34.09
C GLY A 350 -8.21 10.82 -34.57
N ASP A 351 -9.00 9.80 -34.92
CA ASP A 351 -10.37 9.94 -35.45
C ASP A 351 -11.34 10.63 -34.48
N GLU A 352 -11.01 10.64 -33.18
CA GLU A 352 -11.84 11.28 -32.14
C GLU A 352 -11.52 12.76 -31.93
N SER A 353 -10.54 13.31 -32.65
CA SER A 353 -10.05 14.68 -32.47
C SER A 353 -11.17 15.73 -32.48
N HIS A 354 -12.19 15.57 -33.34
CA HIS A 354 -13.36 16.45 -33.35
C HIS A 354 -14.17 16.45 -32.04
N ALA A 355 -14.43 15.28 -31.45
CA ALA A 355 -15.12 15.19 -30.17
C ALA A 355 -14.30 15.83 -29.04
N TRP A 356 -12.98 15.72 -29.12
CA TRP A 356 -12.08 16.37 -28.18
C TRP A 356 -11.97 17.88 -28.38
N PHE A 357 -12.06 18.39 -29.62
CA PHE A 357 -12.18 19.84 -29.85
C PHE A 357 -13.41 20.41 -29.15
N GLU A 358 -14.56 19.75 -29.27
CA GLU A 358 -15.80 20.15 -28.59
C GLU A 358 -15.67 20.05 -27.07
N ARG A 359 -15.19 18.91 -26.56
CA ARG A 359 -15.04 18.68 -25.11
C ARG A 359 -14.06 19.66 -24.48
N LEU A 360 -12.94 19.93 -25.14
CA LEU A 360 -11.95 20.89 -24.66
C LEU A 360 -12.40 22.35 -24.92
N GLN A 361 -13.49 22.58 -25.66
CA GLN A 361 -14.01 23.90 -26.03
C GLN A 361 -12.99 24.73 -26.83
N LEU A 362 -12.40 24.13 -27.86
CA LEU A 362 -11.34 24.71 -28.68
C LEU A 362 -11.84 25.38 -29.96
N ASP A 363 -13.13 25.73 -30.05
CA ASP A 363 -13.73 26.33 -31.25
C ASP A 363 -13.00 27.62 -31.69
N GLN A 364 -12.69 27.69 -32.99
CA GLN A 364 -12.03 28.79 -33.68
C GLN A 364 -12.85 30.10 -33.69
N ALA A 365 -14.16 30.07 -33.43
CA ALA A 365 -15.04 31.24 -33.57
C ALA A 365 -15.30 32.07 -32.30
N THR A 366 -14.97 31.58 -31.09
CA THR A 366 -15.29 32.28 -29.82
C THR A 366 -14.05 32.86 -29.15
N ILE A 367 -13.30 33.68 -29.88
CA ILE A 367 -12.25 34.55 -29.33
C ILE A 367 -12.87 35.93 -29.05
N ALA A 368 -13.85 36.00 -28.17
CA ALA A 368 -14.31 37.28 -27.62
C ALA A 368 -15.01 37.02 -26.28
N GLN A 369 -14.45 37.60 -25.22
CA GLN A 369 -15.05 37.75 -23.89
C GLN A 369 -15.25 36.46 -23.08
N ALA A 370 -14.15 36.00 -22.47
CA ALA A 370 -14.23 35.35 -21.17
C ALA A 370 -13.46 36.22 -20.17
N ASP A 371 -14.15 37.21 -19.61
CA ASP A 371 -13.69 37.95 -18.42
C ASP A 371 -13.64 36.98 -17.23
N VAL A 372 -12.47 36.40 -17.02
CA VAL A 372 -12.05 35.89 -15.71
C VAL A 372 -10.81 36.70 -15.34
N PRO A 373 -10.81 37.47 -14.25
CA PRO A 373 -9.71 38.36 -13.94
C PRO A 373 -8.42 37.55 -13.78
N LEU A 374 -7.38 37.95 -14.51
CA LEU A 374 -6.01 37.51 -14.26
C LEU A 374 -5.51 38.20 -12.98
N PRO A 375 -4.65 37.55 -12.17
CA PRO A 375 -3.89 38.29 -11.17
C PRO A 375 -3.05 39.36 -11.89
N GLU A 376 -3.10 40.60 -11.41
CA GLU A 376 -2.39 41.71 -12.04
C GLU A 376 -0.88 41.44 -12.08
N SER A 377 -0.28 41.75 -13.23
CA SER A 377 1.16 41.67 -13.44
C SER A 377 1.88 42.69 -12.54
N GLY A 378 2.24 42.28 -11.33
CA GLY A 378 2.87 43.17 -10.35
C GLY A 378 3.13 42.53 -8.99
N ASP A 379 2.34 41.52 -8.62
CA ASP A 379 2.64 40.73 -7.42
C ASP A 379 3.78 39.77 -7.74
N THR A 380 4.91 39.93 -7.04
CA THR A 380 5.89 38.86 -6.89
C THR A 380 5.13 37.58 -6.61
N PRO A 381 5.37 36.46 -7.33
CA PRO A 381 4.66 35.24 -7.05
C PRO A 381 4.91 34.92 -5.59
N ASP A 382 3.85 35.02 -4.78
CA ASP A 382 3.91 34.72 -3.36
C ASP A 382 4.62 33.37 -3.23
N GLU A 383 5.55 33.21 -2.30
CA GLU A 383 6.31 31.97 -2.17
C GLU A 383 5.37 30.76 -1.96
N GLY A 384 4.12 30.98 -1.54
CA GLY A 384 3.04 29.99 -1.52
C GLY A 384 2.51 29.53 -2.89
N PHE A 385 2.74 30.28 -3.97
CA PHE A 385 2.51 29.85 -5.37
C PHE A 385 3.72 29.10 -5.95
N LEU A 386 4.91 29.36 -5.42
CA LEU A 386 6.19 28.78 -5.87
C LEU A 386 6.48 27.44 -5.19
N PHE A 387 6.04 27.27 -3.94
CA PHE A 387 6.35 26.11 -3.12
C PHE A 387 5.09 25.58 -2.44
N LEU A 388 4.69 24.36 -2.83
CA LEU A 388 3.69 23.57 -2.12
C LEU A 388 4.26 23.16 -0.76
N LYS A 389 4.29 24.08 0.21
CA LYS A 389 4.56 23.71 1.60
C LYS A 389 3.45 22.78 2.08
N GLU A 390 3.89 21.67 2.69
CA GLU A 390 3.03 20.69 3.35
C GLU A 390 1.91 21.38 4.13
N THR A 391 0.67 21.11 3.74
CA THR A 391 -0.41 21.13 4.71
C THR A 391 -0.56 19.69 5.18
N VAL A 392 -0.39 19.51 6.49
CA VAL A 392 -0.57 18.26 7.24
C VAL A 392 -1.71 17.44 6.62
N PRO A 393 -1.57 16.11 6.44
CA PRO A 393 -2.63 15.28 5.88
C PRO A 393 -3.94 15.56 6.61
N GLN A 394 -4.91 16.14 5.89
CA GLN A 394 -6.21 16.42 6.47
C GLN A 394 -6.96 15.11 6.65
N THR A 395 -7.22 14.78 7.91
CA THR A 395 -8.25 13.82 8.29
C THR A 395 -9.59 14.41 7.82
N LYS A 396 -10.16 13.87 6.73
CA LYS A 396 -11.59 14.08 6.46
C LYS A 396 -12.42 13.34 7.48
#